data_AF-A0A2D7A8B1-F1
#
_entry.id   AF-A0A2D7A8B1-F1
#
_cell.length_a   1.000
_cell.length_b   1.000
_cell.length_c   1.000
_cell.angle_alpha   90.00
_cell.angle_beta   90.00
_cell.angle_gamma   90.00
#
_symmetry.space_group_name_H-M   'P 1'
#
loop_
_entity.id
_entity.type
_entity.pdbx_description
1 polymer ?
#
loop_
_entity_poly.entity_id
_entity_poly.type
_entity_poly.pdbx_seq_one_letter_code
_entity_poly.pdbx_strand_id
1 'polypeptide(L)'
;MLDEGLTQEVDRAGKITELISQRFENLVSFCVNTKKDGLLFTCSAFVPQIERCQQRYTLPILKPNEALLEVMLQSDGAIGLLASHPVTLPTLKTQLHALAKLKGVDILVRSRLAKVAWDALQIGE
;
A
#
# COMPACT_ATOMS: atom_id res chain seq x y z
N MET A 1 -8.36 3.94 -12.47
CA MET A 1 -8.96 2.64 -12.85
C MET A 1 -9.17 1.85 -11.58
N LEU A 2 -10.31 1.19 -11.45
CA LEU A 2 -10.68 0.39 -10.29
C LEU A 2 -11.07 -1.01 -10.78
N ASP A 3 -10.50 -2.04 -10.17
CA ASP A 3 -10.86 -3.45 -10.43
C ASP A 3 -11.10 -4.14 -9.09
N GLU A 4 -12.35 -4.13 -8.64
CA GLU A 4 -12.76 -4.78 -7.39
C GLU A 4 -12.65 -6.29 -7.48
N GLY A 5 -12.87 -6.87 -8.68
CA GLY A 5 -12.78 -8.30 -8.91
C GLY A 5 -11.38 -8.85 -8.65
N LEU A 6 -10.33 -8.09 -8.99
CA LEU A 6 -8.95 -8.46 -8.71
C LEU A 6 -8.68 -8.60 -7.20
N THR A 7 -9.27 -7.72 -6.38
CA THR A 7 -9.11 -7.78 -4.91
C THR A 7 -9.85 -8.99 -4.34
N GLN A 8 -11.09 -9.22 -4.80
CA GLN A 8 -11.87 -10.39 -4.40
C GLN A 8 -11.18 -11.71 -4.78
N GLU A 9 -10.48 -11.76 -5.91
CA GLU A 9 -9.69 -12.92 -6.33
C GLU A 9 -8.51 -13.19 -5.38
N VAL A 10 -7.80 -12.14 -4.95
CA VAL A 10 -6.74 -12.26 -3.93
C VAL A 10 -7.31 -12.80 -2.62
N ASP A 11 -8.44 -12.26 -2.17
CA ASP A 11 -9.08 -12.69 -0.92
C ASP A 11 -9.50 -14.16 -0.98
N ARG A 12 -10.10 -14.60 -2.10
CA ARG A 12 -10.48 -16.00 -2.32
C ARG A 12 -9.27 -16.93 -2.41
N ALA A 13 -8.20 -16.50 -3.08
CA ALA A 13 -6.99 -17.31 -3.25
C ALA A 13 -6.09 -17.33 -2.00
N GLY A 14 -6.26 -16.36 -1.09
CA GLY A 14 -5.40 -16.15 0.08
C GLY A 14 -3.97 -15.72 -0.24
N LYS A 15 -3.65 -15.50 -1.52
CA LYS A 15 -2.33 -15.11 -2.02
C LYS A 15 -2.44 -14.52 -3.43
N ILE A 16 -1.41 -13.78 -3.83
CA ILE A 16 -1.29 -13.32 -5.21
C ILE A 16 -0.74 -14.47 -6.06
N THR A 17 -1.58 -14.98 -6.97
CA THR A 17 -1.21 -16.04 -7.92
C THR A 17 -0.56 -15.44 -9.18
N GLU A 18 -0.03 -16.31 -10.04
CA GLU A 18 0.50 -15.89 -11.33
C GLU A 18 -0.58 -15.24 -12.21
N LEU A 19 -1.80 -15.82 -12.23
CA LEU A 19 -2.92 -15.26 -12.99
C LEU A 19 -3.31 -13.86 -12.50
N ILE A 20 -3.37 -13.67 -11.18
CA ILE A 20 -3.65 -12.36 -10.56
C ILE A 20 -2.53 -11.38 -10.90
N SER A 21 -1.26 -11.82 -10.85
CA SER A 21 -0.10 -10.99 -11.22
C SER A 21 -0.16 -10.56 -12.68
N GLN A 22 -0.47 -11.48 -13.60
CA GLN A 22 -0.60 -11.16 -15.02
C GLN A 22 -1.73 -10.16 -15.27
N ARG A 23 -2.87 -10.32 -14.60
CA ARG A 23 -3.98 -9.37 -14.70
C ARG A 23 -3.58 -7.99 -14.17
N PHE A 24 -2.92 -7.93 -13.03
CA PHE A 24 -2.36 -6.69 -12.49
C PHE A 24 -1.41 -6.01 -13.50
N GLU A 25 -0.49 -6.76 -14.11
CA GLU A 25 0.44 -6.21 -15.12
C GLU A 25 -0.28 -5.68 -16.36
N ASN A 26 -1.31 -6.38 -16.84
CA ASN A 26 -2.11 -5.93 -17.98
C ASN A 26 -2.79 -4.59 -17.68
N LEU A 27 -3.34 -4.45 -16.47
CA LEU A 27 -3.96 -3.22 -15.99
C LEU A 27 -2.95 -2.05 -15.91
N VAL A 28 -1.74 -2.31 -15.41
CA VAL A 28 -0.67 -1.30 -15.36
C VAL A 28 -0.23 -0.90 -16.76
N SER A 29 0.03 -1.87 -17.63
CA SER A 29 0.44 -1.65 -19.01
C SER A 29 -0.58 -0.80 -19.78
N PHE A 30 -1.87 -1.09 -19.62
CA PHE A 30 -2.94 -0.27 -20.18
C PHE A 30 -2.82 1.18 -19.71
N CYS A 31 -2.71 1.43 -18.41
CA CYS A 31 -2.60 2.79 -17.87
C CYS A 31 -1.36 3.52 -18.37
N VAL A 32 -0.19 2.86 -18.40
CA VAL A 32 1.06 3.44 -18.93
C VAL A 32 0.89 3.90 -20.38
N ASN A 33 0.21 3.12 -21.21
CA ASN A 33 -0.01 3.42 -22.62
C ASN A 33 -1.00 4.59 -22.88
N THR A 34 -1.68 5.11 -21.85
CA THR A 34 -2.65 6.22 -21.98
C THR A 34 -2.03 7.62 -21.82
N LYS A 35 -0.71 7.76 -21.96
CA LYS A 35 0.05 9.05 -21.85
C LYS A 35 -0.22 9.79 -20.52
N LYS A 36 -0.18 9.08 -19.41
CA LYS A 36 -0.26 9.68 -18.06
C LYS A 36 1.12 10.17 -17.61
N ASP A 37 1.15 11.13 -16.71
CA ASP A 37 2.39 11.65 -16.08
C ASP A 37 2.86 10.80 -14.89
N GLY A 38 1.99 9.93 -14.37
CA GLY A 38 2.32 9.01 -13.28
C GLY A 38 1.19 8.06 -12.93
N LEU A 39 1.49 7.08 -12.07
CA LEU A 39 0.53 6.11 -11.52
C LEU A 39 0.65 6.07 -10.00
N LEU A 40 -0.46 6.32 -9.32
CA LEU A 40 -0.58 6.15 -7.87
C LEU A 40 -1.47 4.94 -7.60
N PHE A 41 -0.94 3.98 -6.85
CA PHE A 41 -1.73 2.88 -6.33
C PHE A 41 -2.39 3.29 -5.01
N THR A 42 -3.60 2.80 -4.78
CA THR A 42 -4.35 3.07 -3.55
C THR A 42 -4.55 1.83 -2.69
N CYS A 43 -4.25 0.63 -3.23
CA CYS A 43 -4.35 -0.64 -2.51
C CYS A 43 -2.96 -1.09 -2.01
N SER A 44 -2.89 -1.46 -0.72
CA SER A 44 -1.66 -1.95 -0.08
C SER A 44 -1.36 -3.43 -0.32
N ALA A 45 -2.24 -4.18 -0.98
CA ALA A 45 -2.10 -5.63 -1.16
C ALA A 45 -1.01 -6.01 -2.17
N PHE A 46 -0.70 -5.13 -3.14
CA PHE A 46 0.12 -5.46 -4.31
C PHE A 46 1.54 -4.87 -4.27
N VAL A 47 2.08 -4.60 -3.07
CA VAL A 47 3.38 -3.91 -2.91
C VAL A 47 4.50 -4.55 -3.75
N PRO A 48 4.73 -5.88 -3.73
CA PRO A 48 5.79 -6.49 -4.55
C PRO A 48 5.58 -6.31 -6.06
N GLN A 49 4.33 -6.34 -6.52
CA GLN A 49 3.99 -6.15 -7.93
C GLN A 49 4.20 -4.68 -8.34
N ILE A 50 3.83 -3.74 -7.46
CA ILE A 50 4.09 -2.30 -7.67
C ILE A 50 5.60 -2.05 -7.79
N GLU A 51 6.42 -2.67 -6.94
CA GLU A 51 7.89 -2.52 -6.99
C GLU A 51 8.48 -3.08 -8.29
N ARG A 52 7.95 -4.21 -8.81
CA ARG A 52 8.32 -4.70 -10.14
C ARG A 52 7.95 -3.71 -11.24
N CYS A 53 6.80 -3.06 -11.15
CA CYS A 53 6.41 -2.03 -12.11
C CYS A 53 7.32 -0.78 -12.02
N GLN A 54 7.70 -0.36 -10.81
CA GLN A 54 8.67 0.73 -10.61
C GLN A 54 10.02 0.45 -11.28
N GLN A 55 10.45 -0.82 -11.31
CA GLN A 55 11.67 -1.23 -12.01
C GLN A 55 11.51 -1.32 -13.53
N ARG A 56 10.30 -1.63 -14.01
CA ARG A 56 10.01 -1.89 -15.43
C ARG A 56 9.73 -0.62 -16.23
N TYR A 57 9.08 0.38 -15.64
CA TYR A 57 8.64 1.58 -16.33
C TYR A 57 9.43 2.82 -15.87
N THR A 58 9.74 3.71 -16.80
CA THR A 58 10.34 5.02 -16.49
C THR A 58 9.33 6.03 -15.96
N LEU A 59 8.04 5.74 -16.10
CA LEU A 59 6.94 6.53 -15.57
C LEU A 59 6.96 6.53 -14.04
N PRO A 60 6.77 7.69 -13.37
CA PRO A 60 6.62 7.74 -11.92
C PRO A 60 5.48 6.82 -11.43
N ILE A 61 5.83 5.83 -10.62
CA ILE A 61 4.89 4.89 -10.02
C ILE A 61 5.03 4.96 -8.51
N LEU A 62 3.95 5.25 -7.79
CA LEU A 62 3.94 5.47 -6.35
C LEU A 62 3.13 4.41 -5.62
N LYS A 63 3.68 3.93 -4.50
CA LYS A 63 2.95 3.09 -3.54
C LYS A 63 1.93 3.94 -2.75
N PRO A 64 0.86 3.33 -2.19
CA PRO A 64 -0.22 4.07 -1.54
C PRO A 64 0.21 4.99 -0.40
N ASN A 65 1.18 4.54 0.40
CA ASN A 65 1.56 5.21 1.64
C ASN A 65 2.91 5.92 1.56
N GLU A 66 3.58 5.93 0.40
CA GLU A 66 4.98 6.39 0.31
C GLU A 66 5.14 7.84 0.78
N ALA A 67 4.33 8.75 0.26
CA ALA A 67 4.33 10.16 0.68
C ALA A 67 3.97 10.34 2.17
N LEU A 68 3.01 9.56 2.67
CA LEU A 68 2.61 9.60 4.09
C LEU A 68 3.78 9.22 5.00
N LEU A 69 4.50 8.16 4.66
CA LEU A 69 5.63 7.67 5.44
C LEU A 69 6.78 8.68 5.46
N GLU A 70 7.01 9.40 4.35
CA GLU A 70 8.03 10.45 4.31
C GLU A 70 7.72 11.60 5.26
N VAL A 71 6.47 12.06 5.29
CA VAL A 71 6.02 13.12 6.22
C VAL A 71 6.12 12.66 7.67
N MET A 72 5.76 11.39 7.95
CA MET A 72 5.88 10.83 9.30
C MET A 72 7.32 10.87 9.82
N LEU A 73 8.32 10.63 8.96
CA LEU A 73 9.73 10.67 9.36
C LEU A 73 10.31 12.08 9.55
N GLN A 74 9.60 13.11 9.10
CA GLN A 74 9.95 14.51 9.36
C GLN A 74 9.43 15.00 10.71
N SER A 75 8.62 14.20 11.40
CA SER A 75 8.03 14.57 12.69
C SER A 75 9.01 14.32 13.83
N ASP A 76 9.11 15.28 14.75
CA ASP A 76 9.85 15.10 15.99
C ASP A 76 9.06 14.22 16.98
N GLY A 77 9.75 13.32 17.68
CA GLY A 77 9.17 12.51 18.74
C GLY A 77 8.56 11.18 18.28
N ALA A 78 7.50 10.73 18.97
CA ALA A 78 6.91 9.41 18.76
C ALA A 78 5.80 9.42 17.70
N ILE A 79 5.82 8.45 16.79
CA ILE A 79 4.83 8.29 15.73
C ILE A 79 3.71 7.37 16.21
N GLY A 80 2.48 7.87 16.16
CA GLY A 80 1.25 7.12 16.46
C GLY A 80 0.59 6.57 15.21
N LEU A 81 0.38 5.25 15.13
CA LEU A 81 -0.35 4.59 14.05
C LEU A 81 -1.73 4.13 14.56
N LEU A 82 -2.79 4.60 13.89
CA LEU A 82 -4.17 4.17 14.13
C LEU A 82 -4.74 3.63 12.82
N ALA A 83 -5.31 2.43 12.84
CA ALA A 83 -6.01 1.87 11.70
C ALA A 83 -7.20 1.03 12.16
N SER A 84 -8.19 0.87 11.30
CA SER A 84 -9.36 0.01 11.52
C SER A 84 -9.08 -1.44 11.08
N HIS A 85 -8.44 -1.62 9.93
CA HIS A 85 -8.15 -2.94 9.37
C HIS A 85 -6.89 -3.59 10.00
N PRO A 86 -6.96 -4.87 10.45
CA PRO A 86 -5.88 -5.52 11.19
C PRO A 86 -4.58 -5.69 10.39
N VAL A 87 -4.66 -5.84 9.07
CA VAL A 87 -3.47 -6.00 8.20
C VAL A 87 -2.71 -4.69 8.00
N THR A 88 -3.36 -3.54 8.22
CA THR A 88 -2.78 -2.23 7.92
C THR A 88 -1.65 -1.86 8.88
N LEU A 89 -1.81 -2.12 10.19
CA LEU A 89 -0.79 -1.71 11.18
C LEU A 89 0.55 -2.45 11.02
N PRO A 90 0.60 -3.79 10.88
CA PRO A 90 1.87 -4.48 10.63
C PRO A 90 2.56 -3.99 9.35
N THR A 91 1.78 -3.74 8.30
CA THR A 91 2.27 -3.26 7.00
C THR A 91 2.89 -1.88 7.12
N LEU A 92 2.15 -0.90 7.67
CA LEU A 92 2.65 0.45 7.88
C LEU A 92 3.88 0.48 8.78
N LYS A 93 3.87 -0.29 9.88
CA LYS A 93 5.02 -0.37 10.80
C LYS A 93 6.26 -0.89 10.09
N THR A 94 6.12 -1.94 9.28
CA THR A 94 7.23 -2.51 8.49
C THR A 94 7.77 -1.48 7.49
N GLN A 95 6.88 -0.83 6.73
CA GLN A 95 7.27 0.17 5.73
C GLN A 95 7.95 1.39 6.37
N LEU A 96 7.44 1.87 7.50
CA LEU A 96 8.00 3.01 8.22
C LEU A 96 9.39 2.70 8.78
N HIS A 97 9.59 1.52 9.39
CA HIS A 97 10.92 1.11 9.86
C HIS A 97 11.91 0.89 8.72
N ALA A 98 11.47 0.36 7.58
CA ALA A 98 12.32 0.20 6.40
C ALA A 98 12.80 1.57 5.88
N LEU A 99 11.89 2.55 5.80
CA LEU A 99 12.22 3.90 5.36
C LEU A 99 13.10 4.65 6.37
N ALA A 100 12.83 4.51 7.67
CA ALA A 100 13.66 5.09 8.73
C ALA A 100 15.10 4.57 8.69
N LYS A 101 15.25 3.25 8.51
CA LYS A 101 16.57 2.61 8.33
C LYS A 101 17.29 3.16 7.10
N LEU A 102 16.59 3.33 5.98
CA LEU A 102 17.16 3.89 4.75
C LEU A 102 17.64 5.33 4.95
N LYS A 103 16.88 6.14 5.71
CA LYS A 103 17.21 7.54 6.00
C LYS A 103 18.15 7.74 7.20
N GLY A 104 18.51 6.67 7.91
CA GLY A 104 19.38 6.74 9.09
C GLY A 104 18.74 7.46 10.28
N VAL A 105 17.42 7.38 10.44
CA VAL A 105 16.67 8.04 11.51
C VAL A 105 16.14 7.00 12.49
N ASP A 106 16.32 7.23 13.78
CA ASP A 106 15.70 6.43 14.82
C ASP A 106 14.27 6.88 15.08
N ILE A 107 13.34 5.92 15.15
CA ILE A 107 11.92 6.21 15.34
C ILE A 107 11.32 5.41 16.49
N LEU A 108 10.43 6.05 17.24
CA LEU A 108 9.59 5.41 18.23
C LEU A 108 8.15 5.30 17.69
N VAL A 109 7.70 4.07 17.43
CA VAL A 109 6.37 3.81 16.84
C VAL A 109 5.45 3.15 17.86
N ARG A 110 4.26 3.74 18.05
CA ARG A 110 3.16 3.16 18.83
C ARG A 110 1.98 2.91 17.91
N SER A 111 1.31 1.76 18.06
CA SER A 111 0.15 1.42 17.23
C SER A 111 -1.07 1.05 18.07
N ARG A 112 -2.26 1.36 17.55
CA ARG A 112 -3.56 0.94 18.10
C ARG A 112 -4.51 0.57 16.96
N LEU A 113 -5.24 -0.53 17.15
CA LEU A 113 -6.29 -0.96 16.23
C LEU A 113 -7.62 -0.40 16.71
N ALA A 114 -8.27 0.42 15.88
CA ALA A 114 -9.65 0.86 16.08
C ALA A 114 -10.61 -0.23 15.60
N LYS A 115 -10.61 -1.39 16.26
CA LYS A 115 -11.35 -2.58 15.83
C LYS A 115 -12.83 -2.28 15.55
N VAL A 116 -13.48 -1.56 16.47
CA VAL A 116 -14.91 -1.21 16.37
C VAL A 116 -15.22 -0.40 15.10
N ALA A 117 -14.30 0.45 14.63
CA ALA A 117 -14.50 1.22 13.42
C ALA A 117 -14.51 0.34 12.15
N TRP A 118 -13.78 -0.79 12.16
CA TRP A 118 -13.86 -1.74 11.06
C TRP A 118 -15.18 -2.51 11.07
N ASP A 119 -15.59 -2.98 12.25
CA ASP A 119 -16.83 -3.73 12.43
C ASP A 119 -18.06 -2.89 12.03
N ALA A 120 -18.10 -1.61 12.43
CA ALA A 120 -19.15 -0.65 12.05
C ALA A 120 -19.20 -0.43 10.52
N LEU A 121 -18.04 -0.23 9.89
CA LEU A 121 -17.96 -0.02 8.44
C LEU A 121 -18.53 -1.23 7.65
N GLN A 122 -18.33 -2.45 8.13
CA GLN A 122 -18.83 -3.67 7.47
C GLN A 122 -20.37 -3.79 7.53
N ILE A 123 -21.01 -3.16 8.51
CA ILE A 123 -22.47 -3.11 8.64
C ILE A 123 -23.09 -1.81 8.10
N GLY A 124 -22.27 -0.90 7.57
CA GLY A 124 -22.72 0.36 6.98
C GLY A 124 -23.00 1.48 7.99
N GLU A 125 -22.38 1.43 9.18
CA GLU A 125 -22.46 2.44 10.25
C GLU A 125 -21.19 3.30 10.36
#